data_AF-A0A1U7GNS9-F1
#
_entry.id   AF-A0A1U7GNS9-F1
#
_cell.length_a   1.000
_cell.length_b   1.000
_cell.length_c   1.000
_cell.angle_alpha   90.00
_cell.angle_beta   90.00
_cell.angle_gamma   90.00
#
_symmetry.space_group_name_H-M   'P 1'
#
loop_
_entity.id
_entity.type
_entity.pdbx_description
1 polymer ?
#
loop_
_entity_poly.entity_id
_entity_poly.type
_entity_poly.pdbx_seq_one_letter_code
_entity_poly.pdbx_strand_id
1 'polypeptide(L)' 'MIQGRCPICAKPFEVERIDDLPTFPFCSERCRLVDLGRWIDQAYAIPGTPADVEPGGAAGPAPGVDEGDAD' A
#
# COMPACT_ATOMS: atom_id res chain seq x y z
N MET A 1 -29.36 -12.04 -1.41
CA MET A 1 -28.34 -12.87 -0.73
C MET A 1 -26.98 -12.81 -1.42
N ILE A 2 -26.14 -11.90 -0.95
CA ILE A 2 -24.72 -11.76 -1.28
C ILE A 2 -23.93 -12.23 -0.06
N GLN A 3 -23.02 -13.19 -0.28
CA GLN A 3 -22.15 -13.75 0.75
C GLN A 3 -20.70 -13.45 0.42
N GLY A 4 -19.90 -13.17 1.44
CA GLY A 4 -18.49 -12.87 1.27
C GLY A 4 -17.69 -12.99 2.56
N ARG A 5 -16.38 -12.71 2.45
CA ARG A 5 -15.48 -12.60 3.60
C ARG A 5 -14.75 -11.27 3.54
N CYS A 6 -14.63 -10.62 4.70
CA CYS A 6 -13.87 -9.38 4.79
C CYS A 6 -12.39 -9.66 4.45
N PRO A 7 -11.78 -8.93 3.50
CA PRO A 7 -10.39 -9.15 3.10
C PRO A 7 -9.37 -8.79 4.20
N ILE A 8 -9.79 -8.05 5.23
CA ILE A 8 -8.92 -7.58 6.32
C ILE A 8 -8.89 -8.54 7.51
N CYS A 9 -10.02 -9.17 7.86
CA CYS A 9 -10.13 -10.00 9.05
C CYS A 9 -10.76 -11.38 8.82
N ALA A 10 -11.07 -11.73 7.56
CA ALA A 10 -11.69 -12.99 7.14
C ALA A 10 -13.09 -13.29 7.72
N LYS A 11 -13.67 -12.36 8.49
CA LYS A 11 -15.03 -12.49 9.04
C LYS A 11 -16.04 -12.67 7.89
N PRO A 12 -16.92 -13.69 7.93
CA PRO A 12 -17.97 -13.86 6.94
C PRO A 12 -19.05 -12.80 7.11
N PHE A 13 -19.69 -12.43 6.00
CA PHE A 13 -20.90 -11.61 6.01
C PHE A 13 -21.89 -12.13 4.97
N GLU A 14 -23.16 -11.87 5.24
CA GLU A 14 -24.30 -12.22 4.40
C GLU A 14 -25.29 -11.06 4.44
N VAL A 15 -25.65 -10.52 3.28
CA VAL A 15 -26.58 -9.41 3.14
C VAL A 15 -27.53 -9.64 1.98
N GLU A 16 -28.71 -9.02 1.99
CA GLU A 16 -29.64 -9.18 0.88
C GLU A 16 -29.18 -8.40 -0.36
N ARG A 17 -28.76 -7.16 -0.14
CA ARG A 17 -28.22 -6.22 -1.14
C ARG A 17 -26.91 -5.61 -0.65
N ILE A 18 -26.09 -5.10 -1.58
CA ILE A 18 -24.82 -4.43 -1.23
C ILE A 18 -25.07 -3.20 -0.34
N ASP A 19 -26.15 -2.45 -0.60
CA ASP A 19 -26.49 -1.24 0.17
C ASP A 19 -26.76 -1.51 1.66
N ASP A 20 -27.10 -2.75 2.02
CA ASP A 20 -27.29 -3.17 3.42
C ASP A 20 -25.95 -3.30 4.18
N LEU A 21 -24.83 -3.29 3.45
CA LEU A 21 -23.46 -3.22 3.96
C LEU A 21 -22.73 -2.02 3.34
N PRO A 22 -22.92 -0.79 3.87
CA PRO A 22 -22.27 0.42 3.33
C PRO A 22 -20.73 0.39 3.35
N THR A 23 -20.17 -0.54 4.13
CA THR A 23 -18.73 -0.76 4.24
C THR A 23 -18.22 -1.85 3.30
N PHE A 24 -19.06 -2.41 2.43
CA PHE A 24 -18.67 -3.42 1.45
C PHE A 24 -17.44 -2.95 0.66
N PRO A 25 -16.39 -3.79 0.49
CA PRO A 25 -16.33 -5.23 0.75
C PRO A 25 -15.88 -5.62 2.19
N PHE A 26 -15.86 -4.67 3.12
CA PHE A 26 -15.41 -4.88 4.50
C PHE A 26 -16.59 -5.20 5.44
N CYS A 27 -16.32 -5.89 6.56
CA CYS A 27 -17.36 -6.20 7.54
C CYS A 27 -17.68 -5.04 8.50
N SER A 28 -16.87 -3.98 8.51
CA SER A 28 -17.04 -2.82 9.40
C SER A 28 -16.17 -1.64 8.98
N GLU A 29 -16.50 -0.46 9.52
CA GLU A 29 -15.73 0.78 9.32
C GLU A 29 -14.27 0.64 9.77
N ARG A 30 -14.03 -0.08 10.88
CA ARG A 30 -12.68 -0.39 11.36
C ARG A 30 -11.86 -1.09 10.27
N CYS A 31 -12.42 -2.09 9.58
CA CYS A 31 -11.68 -2.81 8.55
C CYS A 31 -11.43 -1.93 7.31
N ARG A 32 -12.37 -1.07 6.94
CA ARG A 32 -12.19 -0.07 5.88
C ARG A 32 -11.00 0.86 6.18
N LEU A 33 -10.92 1.38 7.41
CA LEU A 33 -9.83 2.26 7.82
C LEU A 33 -8.48 1.54 7.92
N VAL A 34 -8.46 0.27 8.35
CA VAL A 34 -7.23 -0.53 8.35
C VAL A 34 -6.71 -0.76 6.94
N ASP A 35 -7.59 -1.06 5.98
CA ASP A 35 -7.19 -1.20 4.58
C ASP A 35 -6.58 0.11 4.05
N LEU A 36 -7.25 1.23 4.30
CA LEU A 36 -6.75 2.55 3.92
C LEU A 36 -5.36 2.85 4.54
N GLY A 37 -5.15 2.49 5.82
CA GLY A 37 -3.85 2.61 6.47
C GLY A 37 -2.76 1.82 5.74
N ARG A 38 -3.04 0.57 5.34
CA ARG A 38 -2.10 -0.26 4.58
C ARG A 38 -1.73 0.34 3.22
N TRP A 39 -2.66 1.03 2.56
CA TRP A 39 -2.37 1.78 1.33
C TRP A 39 -1.44 2.96 1.59
N ILE A 40 -1.71 3.76 2.62
CA ILE A 40 -0.88 4.92 3.01
C ILE A 40 0.53 4.47 3.39
N ASP A 41 0.63 3.37 4.14
CA ASP A 41 1.90 2.80 4.59
C ASP A 41 2.65 2.04 3.49
N GLN A 42 2.14 2.04 2.25
CA GLN A 42 2.70 1.30 1.11
C GLN A 42 2.91 -0.20 1.40
N ALA A 43 2.06 -0.78 2.25
CA ALA A 43 2.14 -2.19 2.62
C ALA A 43 1.65 -3.14 1.52
N TYR A 44 0.93 -2.60 0.52
CA TYR A 44 0.55 -3.33 -0.69
C TYR A 44 1.60 -3.12 -1.78
N ALA A 45 2.24 -4.21 -2.20
CA ALA A 45 3.21 -4.22 -3.29
C ALA A 45 2.89 -5.38 -4.24
N ILE A 46 3.02 -5.11 -5.54
CA ILE A 46 2.99 -6.16 -6.57
C ILE A 46 4.42 -6.66 -6.73
N PRO A 47 4.71 -7.95 -6.49
CA PRO A 47 6.04 -8.50 -6.74
C PRO A 47 6.39 -8.30 -8.21
N GLY A 48 7.55 -7.70 -8.48
CA GLY A 48 8.07 -7.48 -9.82
C GLY A 48 9.56 -7.74 -9.86
N THR A 49 10.09 -7.95 -11.07
CA THR A 49 11.53 -7.89 -11.30
C THR A 49 12.02 -6.50 -10.89
N PRO A 50 13.20 -6.35 -10.26
CA PRO A 50 13.79 -5.04 -10.02
C PRO A 50 13.73 -4.22 -11.30
N ALA A 51 13.19 -3.00 -11.22
CA ALA A 51 13.26 -2.10 -12.35
C ALA A 51 14.74 -1.84 -12.67
N ASP A 52 15.11 -1.90 -13.95
CA ASP A 52 16.42 -1.44 -14.41
C ASP A 52 16.46 0.08 -14.15
N VAL A 53 17.03 0.48 -13.01
CA VAL A 53 17.22 1.87 -12.67
C VAL A 53 18.41 2.36 -13.49
N GLU A 54 18.14 2.86 -14.69
CA GLU A 54 19.15 3.60 -15.46
C GLU A 54 19.64 4.78 -14.59
N PRO A 55 20.95 4.90 -14.33
CA PRO A 55 21.49 5.94 -13.45
C PRO A 55 21.43 7.30 -14.16
N GLY A 56 20.29 8.00 -14.07
CA GLY A 56 20.10 9.30 -14.73
C GLY A 56 18.94 10.17 -14.22
N GLY A 57 18.12 9.69 -13.30
CA GLY A 57 17.06 10.50 -12.67
C GLY A 57 17.59 11.23 -11.43
N ALA A 58 18.17 12.41 -11.61
CA ALA A 58 18.80 13.21 -10.57
C ALA A 58 17.90 13.43 -9.32
N ALA A 59 18.32 12.86 -8.18
CA ALA A 59 18.16 13.53 -6.90
C ALA A 59 19.31 14.54 -6.79
N GLY A 60 18.96 15.83 -6.63
CA GLY A 60 19.90 16.94 -6.54
C GLY A 60 20.92 16.80 -5.38
N PRO A 61 21.98 17.63 -5.39
CA PRO A 61 23.26 17.25 -4.83
C PRO A 61 23.42 17.60 -3.34
N ALA A 62 24.05 16.69 -2.60
CA ALA A 62 25.09 16.94 -1.59
C ALA A 62 25.76 15.58 -1.28
N PRO A 63 27.09 15.48 -1.11
CA PRO A 63 27.84 16.36 -0.23
C PRO A 63 29.18 16.86 -0.80
N GLY A 64 29.64 17.99 -0.26
CA GLY A 64 31.08 18.24 -0.20
C GLY A 64 31.69 17.32 0.85
N VAL A 65 32.77 16.63 0.48
CA VAL A 65 33.80 16.16 1.42
C VAL A 65 35.16 16.48 0.79
N ASP A 66 36.03 17.02 1.63
CA ASP A 66 37.41 17.46 1.44
C ASP A 66 38.37 16.28 1.63
N GLU A 67 39.33 16.05 0.73
CA GLU A 67 40.63 15.43 1.06
C GLU A 67 41.59 15.53 -0.14
N GLY A 68 42.72 16.21 0.06
CA GLY A 68 43.76 16.42 -0.96
C GLY A 68 44.80 15.31 -1.04
N ASP A 69 45.71 15.41 -2.01
CA ASP A 69 47.15 15.11 -1.88
C ASP A 69 47.92 15.60 -3.12
N ALA A 70 49.21 15.81 -2.96
CA ALA A 70 50.13 16.58 -3.81
C ALA A 70 50.75 15.78 -4.98
N ASP A 71 51.14 16.48 -6.05
CA ASP A 71 52.55 16.63 -6.55
C ASP A 71 52.62 17.73 -7.62
#